data_AF-A0A7I7UBG6-F1
#
_entry.id   AF-A0A7I7UBG6-F1
#
_cell.length_a   1.000
_cell.length_b   1.000
_cell.length_c   1.000
_cell.angle_alpha   90.00
_cell.angle_beta   90.00
_cell.angle_gamma   90.00
#
_symmetry.space_group_name_H-M   'P 1'
#
loop_
_entity.id
_entity.type
_entity.pdbx_description
1 polymer ?
#
loop_
_entity_poly.entity_id
_entity_poly.type
_entity_poly.pdbx_seq_one_letter_code
_entity_poly.pdbx_strand_id
1 'polypeptide(L)'
;MMHPLILDLAADGVPVTVTSQGLGFSTQAFYKWHKAPVSQRDWDDAHLINAARGIHADDPAATGSLPTNFPGADHRRREPCRTAVPQEWIWPIFAGRRGLNRRSGPPVHDDLVKRRFSA
;
A
#
# COMPACT_ATOMS: atom_id res chain seq x y z
N MET A 1 5.35 -7.48 4.09
CA MET A 1 4.69 -7.94 5.33
C MET A 1 5.58 -8.97 6.01
N MET A 2 5.88 -8.82 7.30
CA MET A 2 6.84 -9.69 8.03
C MET A 2 6.15 -10.71 8.96
N HIS A 3 4.82 -10.77 8.92
CA HIS A 3 4.02 -11.68 9.75
C HIS A 3 4.05 -13.17 9.33
N PRO A 4 4.19 -13.53 8.03
CA PRO A 4 4.40 -14.92 7.64
C PRO A 4 5.65 -15.54 8.27
N LEU A 5 6.73 -14.77 8.40
CA LEU A 5 7.96 -15.20 9.09
C LEU A 5 7.70 -15.57 10.56
N ILE A 6 6.78 -14.89 11.24
CA ILE A 6 6.41 -15.21 12.62
C ILE A 6 5.70 -16.57 12.70
N LEU A 7 4.94 -16.96 11.67
CA LEU A 7 4.30 -18.27 11.58
C LEU A 7 5.32 -19.39 11.36
N ASP A 8 6.27 -19.18 10.45
CA ASP A 8 7.31 -20.17 10.15
C ASP A 8 8.13 -20.48 11.42
N LEU A 9 8.57 -19.43 12.13
CA LEU A 9 9.31 -19.58 13.37
C LEU A 9 8.47 -20.22 14.49
N ALA A 10 7.16 -19.94 14.54
CA ALA A 10 6.27 -20.59 15.49
C ALA A 10 6.09 -22.08 15.20
N ALA A 11 6.10 -22.49 13.93
CA ALA A 11 6.09 -23.90 13.54
C ALA A 11 7.38 -24.63 13.96
N ASP A 12 8.52 -23.93 13.98
CA ASP A 12 9.80 -24.41 14.51
C ASP A 12 9.88 -24.40 16.05
N GLY A 13 8.79 -24.03 16.74
CA GLY A 13 8.70 -24.02 18.19
C GLY A 13 9.20 -22.72 18.86
N VAL A 14 9.51 -21.67 18.10
CA VAL A 14 9.90 -20.37 18.66
C VAL A 14 8.65 -19.61 19.13
N PRO A 15 8.62 -19.10 20.37
CA PRO A 15 7.46 -18.37 20.86
C PRO A 15 7.19 -17.08 20.06
N VAL A 16 5.93 -16.90 19.64
CA VAL A 16 5.44 -15.70 18.91
C VAL A 16 5.78 -14.39 19.63
N THR A 17 5.82 -14.40 20.95
CA THR A 17 6.20 -13.24 21.76
C THR A 17 7.65 -12.82 21.54
N VAL A 18 8.56 -13.80 21.46
CA VAL A 18 10.00 -13.58 21.24
C VAL A 18 10.25 -13.09 19.82
N THR A 19 9.61 -13.71 18.83
CA THR A 19 9.76 -13.29 17.42
C THR A 19 9.16 -11.91 17.18
N SER A 20 7.97 -11.61 17.73
CA SER A 20 7.34 -10.30 17.60
C SER A 20 8.21 -9.21 18.23
N GLN A 21 8.76 -9.45 19.41
CA GLN A 21 9.68 -8.52 20.06
C GLN A 21 10.97 -8.31 19.26
N GLY A 22 11.59 -9.38 18.76
CA GLY A 22 12.80 -9.32 17.94
C GLY A 22 12.61 -8.58 16.61
N LEU A 23 11.39 -8.64 16.05
CA LEU A 23 11.01 -7.95 14.81
C LEU A 23 10.43 -6.54 15.06
N GLY A 24 10.29 -6.11 16.31
CA GLY A 24 9.76 -4.79 16.65
C GLY A 24 8.25 -4.63 16.48
N PHE A 25 7.48 -5.74 16.52
CA PHE A 25 6.02 -5.74 16.43
C PHE A 25 5.37 -6.09 17.78
N SER A 26 4.16 -5.58 17.99
CA SER A 26 3.33 -6.01 19.12
C SER A 26 2.74 -7.40 18.87
N THR A 27 2.83 -8.29 19.86
CA THR A 27 2.15 -9.59 19.85
C THR A 27 0.64 -9.46 19.62
N GLN A 28 0.02 -8.38 20.13
CA GLN A 28 -1.40 -8.11 19.90
C GLN A 28 -1.69 -7.81 18.42
N ALA A 29 -0.80 -7.07 17.76
CA ALA A 29 -0.92 -6.78 16.33
C ALA A 29 -0.79 -8.06 15.51
N PHE A 30 0.13 -8.96 15.89
CA PHE A 30 0.24 -10.28 15.28
C PHE A 30 -1.06 -11.08 15.38
N TYR A 31 -1.63 -11.23 16.57
CA TYR A 31 -2.88 -12.00 16.70
C TYR A 31 -4.08 -11.35 16.01
N LYS A 32 -4.11 -10.02 15.92
CA LYS A 32 -5.12 -9.30 15.14
C LYS A 32 -4.99 -9.61 13.65
N TRP A 33 -3.77 -9.58 13.12
CA TRP A 33 -3.48 -10.00 11.76
C TRP A 33 -3.80 -11.49 11.54
N HIS A 34 -3.41 -12.37 12.46
CA HIS A 34 -3.62 -13.82 12.34
C HIS A 34 -5.10 -14.20 12.17
N LYS A 35 -6.02 -13.44 12.77
CA LYS A 35 -7.48 -13.65 12.61
C LYS A 35 -7.99 -13.28 11.21
N ALA A 36 -7.36 -12.31 10.55
CA ALA A 36 -7.74 -11.81 9.23
C ALA A 36 -6.46 -11.41 8.48
N PRO A 37 -5.70 -12.40 7.98
CA PRO A 37 -4.34 -12.18 7.47
C PRO A 37 -4.33 -11.43 6.14
N VAL A 38 -5.45 -11.45 5.43
CA VAL A 38 -5.69 -10.70 4.19
C VAL A 38 -6.69 -9.61 4.52
N SER A 39 -6.24 -8.35 4.50
CA SER A 39 -7.16 -7.23 4.62
C SER A 39 -7.88 -6.99 3.29
N GLN A 40 -9.04 -6.32 3.31
CA GLN A 40 -9.72 -5.89 2.08
C GLN A 40 -8.80 -5.04 1.20
N ARG A 41 -7.89 -4.27 1.82
CA ARG A 41 -6.87 -3.50 1.09
C ARG A 41 -5.90 -4.40 0.35
N ASP A 42 -5.36 -5.43 1.01
CA ASP A 42 -4.43 -6.37 0.37
C ASP A 42 -5.12 -7.13 -0.77
N TRP A 43 -6.41 -7.46 -0.60
CA TRP A 43 -7.22 -8.08 -1.64
C TRP A 43 -7.41 -7.15 -2.85
N ASP A 44 -7.79 -5.89 -2.61
CA ASP A 44 -7.94 -4.88 -3.66
C ASP A 44 -6.61 -4.62 -4.39
N ASP A 45 -5.50 -4.52 -3.64
CA ASP A 45 -4.16 -4.31 -4.20
C ASP A 45 -3.74 -5.50 -5.07
N ALA A 46 -4.02 -6.75 -4.64
CA ALA A 46 -3.76 -7.95 -5.45
C ALA A 46 -4.60 -7.99 -6.74
N HIS A 47 -5.88 -7.58 -6.69
CA HIS A 47 -6.72 -7.50 -7.88
C HIS A 47 -6.24 -6.43 -8.86
N LEU A 48 -5.80 -5.28 -8.36
CA LEU A 48 -5.20 -4.23 -9.18
C LEU A 48 -3.91 -4.70 -9.84
N ILE A 49 -3.01 -5.32 -9.07
CA ILE A 49 -1.78 -5.94 -9.56
C ILE A 49 -2.08 -6.95 -10.69
N ASN A 50 -3.02 -7.86 -10.48
CA ASN A 50 -3.37 -8.86 -11.49
C ASN A 50 -3.94 -8.24 -12.76
N ALA A 51 -4.77 -7.20 -12.64
CA ALA A 51 -5.26 -6.45 -13.79
C ALA A 51 -4.12 -5.75 -14.54
N ALA A 52 -3.15 -5.19 -13.82
CA ALA A 52 -1.98 -4.53 -14.41
C ALA A 52 -1.11 -5.54 -15.18
N ARG A 53 -0.90 -6.74 -14.62
CA ARG A 53 -0.20 -7.84 -15.29
C ARG A 53 -0.90 -8.30 -16.56
N GLY A 54 -2.23 -8.44 -16.54
CA GLY A 54 -3.00 -8.84 -17.72
C GLY A 54 -2.80 -7.86 -18.88
N ILE A 55 -2.92 -6.56 -18.61
CA ILE A 55 -2.69 -5.52 -19.62
C ILE A 55 -1.25 -5.55 -20.16
N HIS A 56 -0.26 -5.77 -19.28
CA HIS A 56 1.14 -5.84 -19.70
C HIS A 56 1.47 -7.11 -20.49
N ALA A 57 0.78 -8.22 -20.23
CA ALA A 57 0.94 -9.46 -20.99
C ALA A 57 0.42 -9.33 -22.44
N ASP A 58 -0.64 -8.53 -22.64
CA ASP A 58 -1.23 -8.27 -23.97
C ASP A 58 -0.39 -7.31 -24.83
N ASP A 59 0.40 -6.43 -24.21
CA ASP A 59 1.32 -5.51 -24.90
C ASP A 59 2.65 -5.36 -24.12
N PRO A 60 3.62 -6.27 -24.34
CA PRO A 60 4.93 -6.19 -23.69
C PRO A 60 5.78 -5.00 -24.22
N ALA A 61 5.40 -4.39 -25.36
CA ALA A 61 6.10 -3.23 -25.91
C ALA A 61 5.65 -1.92 -25.25
N ALA A 62 4.47 -1.89 -24.59
CA ALA A 62 4.05 -0.84 -23.67
C ALA A 62 4.91 -0.84 -22.40
N THR A 63 6.17 -0.45 -22.57
CA THR A 63 7.17 -0.43 -21.52
C THR A 63 6.81 0.68 -20.52
N GLY A 64 6.17 0.30 -19.41
CA GLY A 64 6.05 1.16 -18.23
C GLY A 64 4.87 2.14 -18.18
N SER A 65 3.78 1.91 -18.91
CA SER A 65 2.57 2.74 -18.74
C SER A 65 1.26 1.96 -18.84
N LEU A 66 0.56 1.88 -17.70
CA LEU A 66 -0.82 1.40 -17.64
C LEU A 66 -1.80 2.44 -18.22
N PRO A 67 -2.80 2.03 -19.02
CA PRO A 67 -3.71 2.95 -19.69
C PRO A 67 -4.54 3.81 -18.72
N THR A 68 -4.98 4.99 -19.18
CA THR A 68 -5.77 5.95 -18.38
C THR A 68 -7.09 5.38 -17.85
N ASN A 69 -7.66 4.36 -18.49
CA ASN A 69 -8.90 3.69 -18.07
C ASN A 69 -8.65 2.51 -17.11
N PHE A 70 -7.41 2.32 -16.64
CA PHE A 70 -7.09 1.28 -15.68
C PHE A 70 -7.93 1.41 -14.39
N PRO A 71 -8.46 0.33 -13.80
CA PRO A 71 -9.31 0.38 -12.59
C PRO A 71 -8.67 1.06 -11.37
N GLY A 72 -7.36 1.27 -11.35
CA GLY A 72 -6.64 2.07 -10.35
C GLY A 72 -6.44 3.56 -10.68
N ALA A 73 -7.00 4.06 -11.78
CA ALA A 73 -6.85 5.45 -12.25
C ALA A 73 -7.80 6.45 -11.56
N ASP A 74 -8.88 5.97 -10.93
CA ASP A 74 -9.78 6.78 -10.09
C ASP A 74 -9.02 7.39 -8.90
N HIS A 75 -9.35 8.63 -8.55
CA HIS A 75 -8.75 9.39 -7.46
C HIS A 75 -8.75 8.64 -6.13
N ARG A 76 -9.76 7.81 -5.85
CA ARG A 76 -9.82 7.00 -4.62
C ARG A 76 -8.82 5.85 -4.59
N ARG A 77 -8.48 5.29 -5.76
CA ARG A 77 -7.58 4.14 -5.89
C ARG A 77 -6.17 4.52 -6.36
N ARG A 78 -5.90 5.81 -6.63
CA ARG A 78 -4.59 6.33 -7.04
C ARG A 78 -3.47 6.03 -6.04
N GLU A 79 -3.69 6.30 -4.76
CA GLU A 79 -2.63 6.09 -3.74
C GLU A 79 -2.33 4.59 -3.53
N PRO A 80 -3.33 3.68 -3.36
CA PRO A 80 -3.08 2.23 -3.35
C PRO A 80 -2.38 1.72 -4.62
N CYS A 81 -2.87 2.13 -5.81
CA CYS A 81 -2.28 1.79 -7.10
C CYS A 81 -0.81 2.25 -7.23
N ARG A 82 -0.48 3.44 -6.72
CA ARG A 82 0.89 3.99 -6.74
C ARG A 82 1.85 3.20 -5.86
N THR A 83 1.40 2.50 -4.83
CA THR A 83 2.26 1.68 -3.97
C THR A 83 2.35 0.24 -4.44
N ALA A 84 1.23 -0.37 -4.84
CA ALA A 84 1.16 -1.80 -5.16
C ALA A 84 1.79 -2.15 -6.53
N VAL A 85 1.49 -1.38 -7.58
CA VAL A 85 1.92 -1.71 -8.96
C VAL A 85 3.45 -1.58 -9.17
N PRO A 86 4.16 -0.59 -8.59
CA PRO A 86 5.62 -0.51 -8.71
C PRO A 86 6.38 -1.65 -8.03
N GLN A 87 5.77 -2.38 -7.08
CA GLN A 87 6.41 -3.56 -6.49
C GLN A 87 6.65 -4.66 -7.53
N GLU A 88 5.97 -4.59 -8.69
CA GLU A 88 6.11 -5.52 -9.80
C GLU A 88 6.87 -4.92 -10.99
N TRP A 89 7.57 -3.79 -10.78
CA TRP A 89 8.28 -3.03 -11.81
C TRP A 89 7.38 -2.49 -12.94
N ILE A 90 6.07 -2.41 -12.71
CA ILE A 90 5.10 -1.77 -13.60
C ILE A 90 4.84 -0.35 -13.08
N TRP A 91 4.88 0.66 -13.94
CA TRP A 91 4.63 2.06 -13.53
C TRP A 91 3.27 2.53 -14.04
N PRO A 92 2.36 2.97 -13.14
CA PRO A 92 1.17 3.71 -13.59
C PRO A 92 1.57 5.04 -14.26
N ILE A 93 0.85 5.49 -15.29
CA ILE A 93 1.07 6.81 -15.94
C ILE A 93 1.02 7.96 -14.91
N PHE A 94 0.23 7.81 -13.85
CA PHE A 94 0.09 8.81 -12.78
C PHE A 94 1.10 8.65 -11.62
N ALA A 95 1.91 7.58 -11.62
CA ALA A 95 2.88 7.30 -10.56
C ALA A 95 4.23 7.98 -10.76
N GLY A 96 4.34 8.95 -11.67
CA GLY A 96 5.55 9.76 -11.81
C GLY A 96 6.08 10.21 -10.45
N ARG A 97 7.40 10.07 -10.23
CA ARG A 97 8.02 10.48 -8.96
C ARG A 97 7.68 11.94 -8.72
N ARG A 98 7.13 12.26 -7.53
CA ARG A 98 6.94 13.68 -7.16
C ARG A 98 8.34 14.30 -7.12
N GLY A 99 8.59 15.31 -7.95
CA GLY A 99 9.85 16.04 -7.92
C GLY A 99 10.10 16.61 -6.52
N LEU A 100 11.36 16.56 -6.07
CA LEU A 100 11.78 16.95 -4.72
C LEU A 100 11.38 18.39 -4.34
N ASN A 101 11.25 19.27 -5.33
CA ASN A 101 11.09 20.72 -5.15
C ASN A 101 9.69 21.24 -5.55
N ARG A 102 8.61 20.54 -5.22
CA ARG A 102 7.26 21.08 -5.42
C ARG A 102 6.81 21.88 -4.20
N ARG A 103 6.37 23.12 -4.44
CA ARG A 103 5.62 23.87 -3.44
C ARG A 103 4.33 23.12 -3.13
N SER A 104 3.98 23.02 -1.85
CA SER A 104 2.67 22.53 -1.42
C SER A 104 1.58 23.30 -2.15
N GLY A 105 0.55 22.58 -2.60
CA GLY A 105 -0.64 23.24 -3.15
C GLY A 105 -1.31 24.11 -2.08
N PRO A 106 -2.16 25.07 -2.49
CA PRO A 106 -2.95 25.86 -1.56
C PRO A 106 -3.76 24.93 -0.64
N PRO A 107 -3.94 25.29 0.65
CA PRO A 107 -4.66 24.47 1.60
C PRO A 107 -6.07 24.18 1.10
N VAL A 108 -6.48 22.91 1.18
CA VAL A 108 -7.78 22.42 0.69
C VAL A 108 -8.94 22.86 1.60
N HIS A 109 -8.64 23.26 2.84
CA HIS A 109 -9.62 23.68 3.83
C HIS A 109 -9.22 25.03 4.42
N ASP A 110 -10.21 25.80 4.85
CA ASP A 110 -9.99 27.02 5.61
C ASP A 110 -9.23 26.71 6.90
N ASP A 111 -8.16 27.46 7.13
CA ASP A 111 -7.33 27.30 8.32
C ASP A 111 -8.11 27.76 9.57
N LEU A 112 -8.66 26.79 10.31
CA LEU A 112 -9.46 27.03 11.50
C LEU A 112 -8.64 27.46 12.73
N VAL A 113 -7.31 27.63 12.58
CA VAL A 113 -6.37 28.03 13.65
C VAL A 113 -6.71 29.40 14.27
N LYS A 114 -7.58 30.20 13.64
CA LYS A 114 -8.07 31.48 14.22
C LYS A 114 -9.28 31.36 15.15
N ARG A 115 -9.81 30.17 15.44
CA ARG A 115 -10.88 30.05 16.45
C ARG A 115 -10.30 30.18 17.86
N ARG A 116 -10.75 31.20 18.60
CA ARG A 116 -10.51 31.29 20.05
C ARG A 116 -11.33 30.19 20.73
N PHE A 117 -10.65 29.18 21.26
CA PHE A 117 -11.27 28.21 22.14
C PHE A 117 -11.33 28.82 23.53
N SER A 118 -12.52 29.14 24.03
CA SER A 118 -12.76 29.39 25.45
C SER A 118 -12.98 28.06 26.17
N ALA A 119 -12.38 27.92 27.35
CA ALA A 119 -12.56 26.78 28.25
C ALA A 119 -13.96 26.77 28.89
#